data_AF-A0A8X6RWV3-F1
#
_entry.id   AF-A0A8X6RWV3-F1
#
_cell.length_a   1.000
_cell.length_b   1.000
_cell.length_c   1.000
_cell.angle_alpha   90.00
_cell.angle_beta   90.00
_cell.angle_gamma   90.00
#
_symmetry.space_group_name_H-M   'P 1'
#
loop_
_entity.id
_entity.type
_entity.pdbx_description
1 polymer ?
#
loop_
_entity_poly.entity_id
_entity_poly.type
_entity_poly.pdbx_seq_one_letter_code
_entity_poly.pdbx_strand_id
1 'polypeptide(L)'
;MPASNRPANNLFDRDLQRETHYDSDELGTFVRTNLPQLILEKRIAYERIMRAITEQSSGLFFIDAPGGTGKTFLLSLILATIRSQNNIALAIASSGIAATLLDGGRTTHSALKLPLNLQNTGAPTCNISKNSGMGKVLQTCQIFIWDECTMSHKKALEALDRTLRDFSGNRRIFGGALILLSGDFRQTLPIIPRSTPADELHACLKSSVLWRHLQKLTLKTNMRVQLQRDASAGNFAKQLMDIGNGRMEIDESTQCITLPANFCKITESIDELVQKVFPNIAQNYKNHQWLSTRAILAVKNIDVNTINFTIQHGIPSETTTYKSIDTVENQDEVVNYPTESLNSLDLPGMPPHVLTLKIGVPIILLRNINSPRLCNGTRLSVKKMMNNVIEVTILTGKFKGEDVLLPRIPMIPTDMPFEFKRSQFPVRLAFAMTINKAQGQSLQVCGLNLENPCFSHGQLYVACSRVGKPSDLFVYAPDGKTRNIVYPTALQ
;
A
#
# COMPACT_ATOMS: atom_id res chain seq x y z
N MET A 1 35.31 13.83 16.93
CA MET A 1 34.38 14.57 17.82
C MET A 1 33.42 13.58 18.43
N PRO A 2 33.24 13.53 19.76
CA PRO A 2 32.28 12.62 20.36
C PRO A 2 30.85 13.03 19.96
N ALA A 3 30.00 12.04 19.71
CA ALA A 3 28.60 12.25 19.38
C ALA A 3 27.91 13.11 20.45
N SER A 4 27.17 14.13 20.03
CA SER A 4 26.39 14.94 20.95
C SER A 4 25.34 14.06 21.65
N ASN A 5 25.47 13.94 22.97
CA ASN A 5 24.44 13.40 23.84
C ASN A 5 23.18 14.26 23.69
N ARG A 6 22.27 13.85 22.80
CA ARG A 6 20.91 14.39 22.76
C ARG A 6 20.17 13.85 23.99
N PRO A 7 19.69 14.69 24.92
CA PRO A 7 18.95 14.21 26.08
C PRO A 7 17.65 13.54 25.62
N ALA A 8 17.33 12.39 26.21
CA ALA A 8 16.14 11.60 25.91
C ALA A 8 14.84 12.42 26.00
N ASN A 9 14.82 13.50 26.80
CA ASN A 9 13.71 14.45 26.94
C ASN A 9 13.21 15.07 25.62
N ASN A 10 14.08 15.30 24.62
CA ASN A 10 13.65 15.85 23.32
C ASN A 10 12.90 14.86 22.42
N LEU A 11 12.96 13.55 22.71
CA LEU A 11 12.20 12.52 21.97
C LEU A 11 10.80 12.31 22.54
N PHE A 12 10.57 12.62 23.84
CA PHE A 12 9.26 12.45 24.49
C PHE A 12 8.19 13.35 23.86
N ASP A 13 8.57 14.54 23.39
CA ASP A 13 7.64 15.48 22.80
C ASP A 13 7.41 15.28 21.31
N ARG A 14 8.34 14.65 20.56
CA ARG A 14 8.25 14.67 19.08
C ARG A 14 7.03 13.96 18.52
N ASP A 15 6.69 12.77 19.03
CA ASP A 15 5.51 12.04 18.54
C ASP A 15 4.21 12.72 18.96
N LEU A 16 4.15 13.26 20.18
CA LEU A 16 2.98 13.97 20.69
C LEU A 16 2.78 15.29 19.95
N GLN A 17 3.83 16.10 19.81
CA GLN A 17 3.83 17.34 19.03
C GLN A 17 3.39 17.07 17.59
N ARG A 18 3.89 16.01 16.94
CA ARG A 18 3.45 15.67 15.58
C ARG A 18 1.94 15.48 15.49
N GLU A 19 1.34 14.79 16.45
CA GLU A 19 -0.09 14.50 16.42
C GLU A 19 -0.97 15.66 16.94
N THR A 20 -0.38 16.73 17.48
CA THR A 20 -1.10 17.91 17.99
C THR A 20 -0.87 19.21 17.20
N HIS A 21 0.14 19.26 16.32
CA HIS A 21 0.51 20.46 15.55
C HIS A 21 -0.06 20.46 14.12
N TYR A 22 -1.32 20.04 13.96
CA TYR A 22 -2.03 20.23 12.70
C TYR A 22 -2.58 21.65 12.60
N ASP A 23 -2.67 22.19 11.39
CA ASP A 23 -3.32 23.48 11.15
C ASP A 23 -4.84 23.34 11.35
N SER A 24 -5.33 23.79 12.51
CA SER A 24 -6.74 23.67 12.88
C SER A 24 -7.66 24.46 11.97
N ASP A 25 -7.19 25.57 11.41
CA ASP A 25 -7.99 26.48 10.58
C ASP A 25 -8.13 25.95 9.15
N GLU A 26 -7.04 25.41 8.59
CA GLU A 26 -7.06 24.70 7.31
C GLU A 26 -7.99 23.49 7.39
N LEU A 27 -7.84 22.66 8.44
CA LEU A 27 -8.68 21.49 8.66
C LEU A 27 -10.14 21.86 8.90
N GLY A 28 -10.41 22.89 9.71
CA GLY A 28 -11.76 23.39 9.96
C GLY A 28 -12.43 23.91 8.69
N THR A 29 -11.66 24.56 7.81
CA THR A 29 -12.15 24.98 6.48
C THR A 29 -12.43 23.78 5.59
N PHE A 30 -11.52 22.80 5.53
CA PHE A 30 -11.75 21.56 4.80
C PHE A 30 -13.05 20.86 5.25
N VAL A 31 -13.29 20.77 6.56
CA VAL A 31 -14.51 20.15 7.12
C VAL A 31 -15.77 20.92 6.71
N ARG A 32 -15.81 22.25 6.90
CA ARG A 32 -16.96 23.08 6.54
C ARG A 32 -17.32 22.99 5.06
N THR A 33 -16.32 22.93 4.19
CA THR A 33 -16.51 22.83 2.74
C THR A 33 -17.01 21.45 2.31
N ASN A 34 -16.50 20.38 2.92
CA ASN A 34 -16.67 19.01 2.40
C ASN A 34 -17.77 18.21 3.11
N LEU A 35 -18.05 18.48 4.38
CA LEU A 35 -19.09 17.77 5.14
C LEU A 35 -20.50 17.89 4.51
N PRO A 36 -20.92 19.07 4.01
CA PRO A 36 -22.22 19.20 3.33
C PRO A 36 -22.32 18.37 2.05
N GLN A 37 -21.19 18.06 1.40
CA GLN A 37 -21.13 17.33 0.13
C GLN A 37 -21.23 15.80 0.30
N LEU A 38 -21.26 15.29 1.54
CA LEU A 38 -21.44 13.86 1.78
C LEU A 38 -22.81 13.38 1.30
N ILE A 39 -22.81 12.40 0.41
CA ILE A 39 -24.01 11.64 0.08
C ILE A 39 -24.48 10.81 1.29
N LEU A 40 -25.76 10.43 1.29
CA LEU A 40 -26.46 9.82 2.42
C LEU A 40 -25.68 8.67 3.08
N GLU A 41 -25.18 7.70 2.31
CA GLU A 41 -24.46 6.53 2.87
C GLU A 41 -23.21 6.94 3.67
N LYS A 42 -22.46 7.95 3.19
CA LYS A 42 -21.22 8.41 3.82
C LYS A 42 -21.51 9.31 5.00
N ARG A 43 -22.58 10.12 4.90
CA ARG A 43 -23.08 10.93 6.02
C ARG A 43 -23.51 10.04 7.18
N ILE A 44 -24.26 8.96 6.93
CA ILE A 44 -24.64 7.99 7.97
C ILE A 44 -23.40 7.37 8.63
N ALA A 45 -22.41 6.96 7.83
CA ALA A 45 -21.17 6.40 8.38
C ALA A 45 -20.41 7.43 9.23
N TYR A 46 -20.26 8.65 8.73
CA TYR A 46 -19.64 9.77 9.44
C TYR A 46 -20.34 10.06 10.77
N GLU A 47 -21.66 10.27 10.75
CA GLU A 47 -22.45 10.60 11.93
C GLU A 47 -22.38 9.51 12.99
N ARG A 48 -22.42 8.23 12.58
CA ARG A 48 -22.31 7.11 13.51
C ARG A 48 -20.95 7.04 14.19
N ILE A 49 -19.87 7.31 13.45
CA ILE A 49 -18.51 7.35 14.01
C ILE A 49 -18.33 8.56 14.93
N MET A 50 -18.78 9.76 14.51
CA MET A 50 -18.69 10.96 15.33
C MET A 50 -19.53 10.85 16.61
N ARG A 51 -20.72 10.24 16.53
CA ARG A 51 -21.54 9.95 17.71
C ARG A 51 -20.81 9.03 18.69
N ALA A 52 -20.17 7.97 18.18
CA ALA A 52 -19.41 7.05 19.02
C ALA A 52 -18.25 7.73 19.76
N ILE A 53 -17.61 8.73 19.13
CA ILE A 53 -16.57 9.57 19.73
C ILE A 53 -17.17 10.46 20.83
N THR A 54 -18.24 11.19 20.52
CA THR A 54 -18.88 12.12 21.47
C THR A 54 -19.43 11.41 22.72
N GLU A 55 -20.01 10.22 22.54
CA GLU A 55 -20.52 9.39 23.63
C GLU A 55 -19.42 8.65 24.41
N GLN A 56 -18.13 8.82 24.03
CA GLN A 56 -16.98 8.08 24.57
C GLN A 56 -17.21 6.56 24.58
N SER A 57 -17.89 6.08 23.54
CA SER A 57 -18.19 4.66 23.38
C SER A 57 -16.97 3.93 22.83
N SER A 58 -16.59 2.83 23.48
CA SER A 58 -15.60 1.92 22.91
C SER A 58 -16.21 1.17 21.73
N GLY A 59 -15.48 1.00 20.64
CA GLY A 59 -16.04 0.33 19.48
C GLY A 59 -14.99 -0.12 18.47
N LEU A 60 -15.35 -1.14 17.71
CA LEU A 60 -14.63 -1.59 16.53
C LEU A 60 -15.58 -1.44 15.34
N PHE A 61 -15.23 -0.58 14.41
CA PHE A 61 -16.00 -0.31 13.19
C PHE A 61 -15.21 -0.78 11.96
N PHE A 62 -15.91 -1.21 10.91
CA PHE A 62 -15.30 -1.50 9.61
C PHE A 62 -16.10 -0.85 8.50
N ILE A 63 -15.42 -0.06 7.68
CA ILE A 63 -15.94 0.48 6.43
C ILE A 63 -15.57 -0.50 5.30
N ASP A 64 -16.57 -1.29 4.86
CA ASP A 64 -16.52 -2.09 3.64
C ASP A 64 -16.75 -1.17 2.45
N ALA A 65 -15.68 -0.89 1.70
CA ALA A 65 -15.69 0.12 0.67
C ALA A 65 -14.91 -0.35 -0.57
N PRO A 66 -15.62 -0.87 -1.59
CA PRO A 66 -15.04 -1.15 -2.90
C PRO A 66 -14.33 0.05 -3.52
N GLY A 67 -13.46 -0.23 -4.49
CA GLY A 67 -12.73 0.80 -5.22
C GLY A 67 -13.64 1.89 -5.80
N GLY A 68 -13.25 3.16 -5.64
CA GLY A 68 -14.00 4.30 -6.18
C GLY A 68 -15.20 4.76 -5.35
N THR A 69 -15.49 4.14 -4.20
CA THR A 69 -16.59 4.55 -3.33
C THR A 69 -16.31 5.77 -2.46
N GLY A 70 -15.11 6.37 -2.53
CA GLY A 70 -14.77 7.57 -1.76
C GLY A 70 -14.35 7.31 -0.31
N LYS A 71 -13.92 6.08 0.02
CA LYS A 71 -13.36 5.69 1.33
C LYS A 71 -12.35 6.71 1.87
N THR A 72 -11.28 6.98 1.13
CA THR A 72 -10.20 7.88 1.57
C THR A 72 -10.73 9.28 1.91
N PHE A 73 -11.68 9.81 1.13
CA PHE A 73 -12.31 11.10 1.40
C PHE A 73 -13.05 11.10 2.73
N LEU A 74 -13.85 10.05 3.01
CA LEU A 74 -14.55 9.90 4.28
C LEU A 74 -13.57 9.79 5.46
N LEU A 75 -12.51 8.99 5.34
CA LEU A 75 -11.50 8.84 6.39
C LEU A 75 -10.78 10.18 6.66
N SER A 76 -10.36 10.89 5.60
CA SER A 76 -9.72 12.20 5.73
C SER A 76 -10.63 13.23 6.38
N LEU A 77 -11.93 13.20 6.08
CA LEU A 77 -12.91 14.09 6.71
C LEU A 77 -13.06 13.80 8.21
N ILE A 78 -13.11 12.53 8.62
CA ILE A 78 -13.15 12.15 10.04
C ILE A 78 -11.88 12.60 10.76
N LEU A 79 -10.69 12.36 10.17
CA LEU A 79 -9.42 12.85 10.72
C LEU A 79 -9.43 14.37 10.89
N ALA A 80 -9.86 15.09 9.85
CA ALA A 80 -9.89 16.55 9.84
C ALA A 80 -10.83 17.12 10.91
N THR A 81 -12.03 16.56 11.07
CA THR A 81 -13.00 17.00 12.09
C THR A 81 -12.44 16.89 13.50
N ILE A 82 -11.75 15.79 13.83
CA ILE A 82 -11.22 15.56 15.17
C ILE A 82 -10.00 16.45 15.41
N ARG A 83 -9.08 16.51 14.43
CA ARG A 83 -7.85 17.30 14.54
C ARG A 83 -8.08 18.80 14.52
N SER A 84 -9.11 19.30 13.82
CA SER A 84 -9.49 20.72 13.88
C SER A 84 -9.98 21.15 15.28
N GLN A 85 -10.32 20.19 16.14
CA GLN A 85 -10.68 20.41 17.55
C GLN A 85 -9.49 20.21 18.50
N ASN A 86 -8.25 20.15 17.97
CA ASN A 86 -7.02 19.86 18.70
C ASN A 86 -7.01 18.51 19.42
N ASN A 87 -7.85 17.57 18.98
CA ASN A 87 -7.88 16.20 19.48
C ASN A 87 -7.00 15.27 18.63
N ILE A 88 -6.49 14.21 19.24
CA ILE A 88 -5.61 13.25 18.56
C ILE A 88 -6.44 12.17 17.86
N ALA A 89 -6.34 12.12 16.53
CA ALA A 89 -6.81 11.02 15.69
C ALA A 89 -5.62 10.40 14.95
N LEU A 90 -5.33 9.13 15.20
CA LEU A 90 -4.15 8.45 14.66
C LEU A 90 -4.48 7.77 13.33
N ALA A 91 -3.80 8.18 12.26
CA ALA A 91 -3.96 7.62 10.92
C ALA A 91 -2.88 6.56 10.65
N ILE A 92 -3.30 5.31 10.48
CA ILE A 92 -2.43 4.19 10.12
C ILE A 92 -2.93 3.47 8.87
N ALA A 93 -2.04 2.79 8.16
CA ALA A 93 -2.40 1.98 7.01
C ALA A 93 -1.52 0.74 6.86
N SER A 94 -2.02 -0.30 6.21
CA SER A 94 -1.25 -1.54 6.01
C SER A 94 -0.07 -1.38 5.05
N SER A 95 -0.11 -0.39 4.13
CA SER A 95 0.95 -0.13 3.15
C SER A 95 1.42 1.33 3.20
N GLY A 96 2.67 1.57 2.77
CA GLY A 96 3.25 2.92 2.76
C GLY A 96 2.48 3.88 1.84
N ILE A 97 2.04 3.38 0.69
CA ILE A 97 1.26 4.14 -0.28
C ILE A 97 -0.08 4.57 0.32
N ALA A 98 -0.82 3.64 0.93
CA ALA A 98 -2.09 3.96 1.58
C ALA A 98 -1.89 4.96 2.72
N ALA A 99 -0.79 4.85 3.47
CA ALA A 99 -0.45 5.81 4.52
C ALA A 99 -0.26 7.23 3.96
N THR A 100 0.32 7.40 2.76
CA THR A 100 0.51 8.73 2.16
C THR A 100 -0.78 9.42 1.73
N LEU A 101 -1.89 8.69 1.64
CA LEU A 101 -3.20 9.23 1.25
C LEU A 101 -3.95 9.87 2.42
N LEU A 102 -3.53 9.59 3.66
CA LEU A 102 -4.09 10.18 4.87
C LEU A 102 -3.11 11.18 5.44
N ASP A 103 -3.60 12.35 5.85
CA ASP A 103 -2.73 13.35 6.45
C ASP A 103 -2.12 12.84 7.76
N GLY A 104 -0.81 12.98 7.95
CA GLY A 104 -0.07 12.35 9.04
C GLY A 104 -0.02 10.82 9.03
N GLY A 105 -0.47 10.16 7.96
CA GLY A 105 -0.57 8.71 7.89
C GLY A 105 0.78 8.01 7.97
N ARG A 106 0.81 6.86 8.67
CA ARG A 106 1.99 6.00 8.80
C ARG A 106 1.62 4.55 8.54
N THR A 107 2.61 3.73 8.16
CA THR A 107 2.37 2.28 8.13
C THR A 107 2.10 1.77 9.53
N THR A 108 1.18 0.82 9.68
CA THR A 108 0.83 0.25 10.99
C THR A 108 2.06 -0.30 11.71
N HIS A 109 2.94 -1.01 10.99
CA HIS A 109 4.19 -1.53 11.55
C HIS A 109 5.09 -0.42 12.11
N SER A 110 5.20 0.73 11.41
CA SER A 110 6.03 1.85 11.87
C SER A 110 5.39 2.63 13.02
N ALA A 111 4.07 2.87 12.96
CA ALA A 111 3.35 3.64 13.97
C ALA A 111 3.25 2.88 15.30
N LEU A 112 2.92 1.60 15.22
CA LEU A 112 2.68 0.74 16.39
C LEU A 112 3.93 -0.05 16.82
N LYS A 113 5.04 0.03 16.09
CA LYS A 113 6.26 -0.77 16.33
C LYS A 113 5.92 -2.26 16.52
N LEU A 114 5.12 -2.80 15.60
CA LEU A 114 4.74 -4.21 15.64
C LEU A 114 5.98 -5.10 15.46
N PRO A 115 6.03 -6.27 16.10
CA PRO A 115 7.03 -7.29 15.81
C PRO A 115 7.03 -7.62 14.31
N LEU A 116 8.22 -7.81 13.72
CA LEU A 116 8.33 -8.13 12.30
C LEU A 116 7.69 -9.49 11.97
N ASN A 117 7.87 -10.48 12.85
CA ASN A 117 7.37 -11.85 12.67
C ASN A 117 6.12 -12.10 13.52
N LEU A 118 5.00 -11.47 13.12
CA LEU A 118 3.71 -11.67 13.80
C LEU A 118 3.26 -13.14 13.78
N GLN A 119 3.53 -13.88 12.70
CA GLN A 119 3.12 -15.28 12.55
C GLN A 119 3.66 -16.16 13.69
N ASN A 120 4.93 -15.97 14.06
CA ASN A 120 5.62 -16.82 15.05
C ASN A 120 5.44 -16.33 16.50
N THR A 121 4.90 -15.11 16.68
CA THR A 121 4.67 -14.56 18.01
C THR A 121 3.31 -15.02 18.52
N GLY A 122 3.26 -15.76 19.64
CA GLY A 122 2.02 -16.31 20.21
C GLY A 122 1.03 -15.23 20.65
N ALA A 123 1.48 -14.32 21.53
CA ALA A 123 0.70 -13.20 22.04
C ALA A 123 1.44 -11.87 21.78
N PRO A 124 1.45 -11.38 20.53
CA PRO A 124 2.19 -10.17 20.20
C PRO A 124 1.59 -8.94 20.89
N THR A 125 2.46 -8.00 21.23
CA THR A 125 2.15 -6.65 21.68
C THR A 125 2.91 -5.65 20.81
N CYS A 126 2.52 -4.39 20.86
CA CYS A 126 3.25 -3.30 20.22
C CYS A 126 4.52 -3.01 21.04
N ASN A 127 5.69 -2.88 20.39
CA ASN A 127 6.95 -2.57 21.08
C ASN A 127 7.04 -1.06 21.40
N ILE A 128 6.10 -0.59 22.22
CA ILE A 128 5.95 0.81 22.65
C ILE A 128 5.88 0.82 24.17
N SER A 129 6.70 1.64 24.81
CA SER A 129 6.60 1.88 26.25
C SER A 129 5.46 2.84 26.55
N LYS A 130 4.66 2.55 27.58
CA LYS A 130 3.57 3.39 28.08
C LYS A 130 4.00 4.83 28.36
N ASN A 131 5.22 5.03 28.83
CA ASN A 131 5.76 6.35 29.18
C ASN A 131 6.40 7.09 28.00
N SER A 132 6.50 6.46 26.83
CA SER A 132 7.04 7.12 25.63
C SER A 132 6.06 8.14 25.04
N GLY A 133 6.55 9.06 24.19
CA GLY A 133 5.70 10.03 23.49
C GLY A 133 4.59 9.36 22.68
N MET A 134 4.93 8.30 21.93
CA MET A 134 3.94 7.46 21.26
C MET A 134 3.00 6.75 22.25
N GLY A 135 3.52 6.29 23.40
CA GLY A 135 2.69 5.72 24.48
C GLY A 135 1.58 6.68 24.93
N LYS A 136 1.93 7.95 25.15
CA LYS A 136 0.96 9.00 25.45
C LYS A 136 -0.02 9.25 24.32
N VAL A 137 0.46 9.35 23.07
CA VAL A 137 -0.40 9.45 21.88
C VAL A 137 -1.45 8.34 21.88
N LEU A 138 -1.04 7.09 22.09
CA LEU A 138 -1.94 5.93 22.13
C LEU A 138 -2.97 6.02 23.27
N GLN A 139 -2.62 6.60 24.41
CA GLN A 139 -3.51 6.77 25.57
C GLN A 139 -4.51 7.93 25.40
N THR A 140 -4.13 9.00 24.71
CA THR A 140 -4.97 10.20 24.52
C THR A 140 -5.74 10.20 23.21
N CYS A 141 -5.45 9.28 22.30
CA CYS A 141 -6.08 9.20 20.99
C CYS A 141 -7.57 8.88 21.11
N GLN A 142 -8.42 9.69 20.44
CA GLN A 142 -9.86 9.47 20.39
C GLN A 142 -10.26 8.37 19.41
N ILE A 143 -9.53 8.23 18.30
CA ILE A 143 -9.80 7.22 17.28
C ILE A 143 -8.54 6.77 16.54
N PHE A 144 -8.46 5.47 16.31
CA PHE A 144 -7.48 4.85 15.42
C PHE A 144 -8.13 4.56 14.08
N ILE A 145 -7.68 5.22 13.01
CA ILE A 145 -8.14 4.94 11.65
C ILE A 145 -7.10 4.09 10.94
N TRP A 146 -7.49 2.86 10.58
CA TRP A 146 -6.63 1.90 9.92
C TRP A 146 -7.12 1.59 8.51
N ASP A 147 -6.44 2.18 7.53
CA ASP A 147 -6.76 1.99 6.12
C ASP A 147 -6.06 0.79 5.46
N GLU A 148 -6.72 0.23 4.44
CA GLU A 148 -6.32 -0.99 3.72
C GLU A 148 -6.05 -2.15 4.68
N CYS A 149 -6.84 -2.28 5.75
CA CYS A 149 -6.62 -3.25 6.82
C CYS A 149 -6.67 -4.71 6.34
N THR A 150 -7.28 -5.01 5.19
CA THR A 150 -7.47 -6.38 4.68
C THR A 150 -6.17 -7.11 4.37
N MET A 151 -5.08 -6.37 4.08
CA MET A 151 -3.73 -6.93 3.89
C MET A 151 -3.01 -7.24 5.21
N SER A 152 -3.57 -6.86 6.35
CA SER A 152 -2.90 -7.01 7.65
C SER A 152 -3.24 -8.34 8.31
N HIS A 153 -2.21 -8.99 8.85
CA HIS A 153 -2.39 -10.18 9.67
C HIS A 153 -3.19 -9.83 10.94
N LYS A 154 -4.19 -10.66 11.29
CA LYS A 154 -5.02 -10.50 12.50
C LYS A 154 -4.28 -10.22 13.79
N LYS A 155 -3.09 -10.80 13.94
CA LYS A 155 -2.23 -10.64 15.11
C LYS A 155 -1.77 -9.19 15.31
N ALA A 156 -1.73 -8.37 14.26
CA ALA A 156 -1.46 -6.95 14.37
C ALA A 156 -2.60 -6.21 15.10
N LEU A 157 -3.86 -6.53 14.78
CA LEU A 157 -5.03 -5.97 15.48
C LEU A 157 -5.10 -6.44 16.93
N GLU A 158 -4.80 -7.71 17.17
CA GLU A 158 -4.75 -8.28 18.52
C GLU A 158 -3.61 -7.69 19.36
N ALA A 159 -2.47 -7.39 18.74
CA ALA A 159 -1.36 -6.72 19.41
C ALA A 159 -1.74 -5.30 19.85
N LEU A 160 -2.46 -4.56 18.99
CA LEU A 160 -2.99 -3.25 19.34
C LEU A 160 -3.98 -3.36 20.51
N ASP A 161 -4.92 -4.31 20.47
CA ASP A 161 -5.86 -4.55 21.57
C ASP A 161 -5.15 -4.83 22.91
N ARG A 162 -4.21 -5.77 22.92
CA ARG A 162 -3.44 -6.10 24.15
C ARG A 162 -2.69 -4.89 24.69
N THR A 163 -2.04 -4.13 23.81
CA THR A 163 -1.26 -2.94 24.20
C THR A 163 -2.16 -1.87 24.80
N LEU A 164 -3.30 -1.57 24.17
CA LEU A 164 -4.19 -0.51 24.66
C LEU A 164 -4.87 -0.89 25.99
N ARG A 165 -5.19 -2.18 26.19
CA ARG A 165 -5.69 -2.68 27.50
C ARG A 165 -4.66 -2.52 28.60
N ASP A 166 -3.40 -2.82 28.32
CA ASP A 166 -2.30 -2.64 29.27
C ASP A 166 -2.08 -1.15 29.60
N PHE A 167 -2.10 -0.29 28.58
CA PHE A 167 -1.90 1.15 28.76
C PHE A 167 -3.03 1.81 29.55
N SER A 168 -4.28 1.42 29.34
CA SER A 168 -5.42 1.98 30.06
C SER A 168 -5.73 1.28 31.38
N GLY A 169 -5.21 0.07 31.61
CA GLY A 169 -5.61 -0.77 32.74
C GLY A 169 -7.07 -1.27 32.63
N ASN A 170 -7.69 -1.14 31.46
CA ASN A 170 -9.08 -1.50 31.22
C ASN A 170 -9.19 -2.79 30.40
N ARG A 171 -10.02 -3.74 30.85
CA ARG A 171 -10.22 -5.03 30.17
C ARG A 171 -11.18 -4.97 28.97
N ARG A 172 -11.84 -3.83 28.73
CA ARG A 172 -12.67 -3.61 27.53
C ARG A 172 -11.82 -3.75 26.27
N ILE A 173 -12.46 -4.06 25.14
CA ILE A 173 -11.79 -4.11 23.84
C ILE A 173 -11.02 -2.80 23.58
N PHE A 174 -9.79 -2.94 23.11
CA PHE A 174 -8.83 -1.85 22.87
C PHE A 174 -8.64 -0.91 24.07
N GLY A 175 -8.80 -1.42 25.30
CA GLY A 175 -8.70 -0.62 26.50
C GLY A 175 -9.74 0.50 26.60
N GLY A 176 -10.83 0.43 25.83
CA GLY A 176 -11.85 1.47 25.71
C GLY A 176 -11.71 2.38 24.47
N ALA A 177 -10.64 2.25 23.69
CA ALA A 177 -10.43 3.07 22.50
C ALA A 177 -11.38 2.71 21.35
N LEU A 178 -11.56 3.68 20.44
CA LEU A 178 -12.33 3.52 19.21
C LEU A 178 -11.42 3.17 18.04
N ILE A 179 -11.70 2.06 17.36
CA ILE A 179 -10.97 1.61 16.18
C ILE A 179 -11.89 1.64 14.96
N LEU A 180 -11.45 2.33 13.91
CA LEU A 180 -12.08 2.34 12.60
C LEU A 180 -11.18 1.66 11.58
N LEU A 181 -11.57 0.45 11.19
CA LEU A 181 -10.93 -0.29 10.11
C LEU A 181 -11.58 0.08 8.77
N SER A 182 -10.82 0.04 7.69
CA SER A 182 -11.36 0.21 6.34
C SER A 182 -10.62 -0.62 5.30
N GLY A 183 -11.33 -1.04 4.27
CA GLY A 183 -10.77 -1.82 3.17
C GLY A 183 -11.85 -2.55 2.38
N ASP A 184 -11.41 -3.50 1.57
CA ASP A 184 -12.28 -4.34 0.76
C ASP A 184 -11.71 -5.76 0.72
N PHE A 185 -12.46 -6.72 1.27
CA PHE A 185 -12.04 -8.12 1.34
C PHE A 185 -12.09 -8.84 0.00
N ARG A 186 -12.51 -8.17 -1.08
CA ARG A 186 -12.33 -8.65 -2.46
C ARG A 186 -10.91 -8.42 -2.97
N GLN A 187 -10.13 -7.59 -2.28
CA GLN A 187 -8.72 -7.35 -2.59
C GLN A 187 -7.82 -8.42 -1.97
N THR A 188 -6.50 -8.33 -2.16
CA THR A 188 -5.58 -9.35 -1.63
C THR A 188 -5.60 -9.40 -0.10
N LEU A 189 -5.43 -10.62 0.41
CA LEU A 189 -5.34 -10.96 1.84
C LEU A 189 -3.89 -10.83 2.33
N PRO A 190 -3.61 -11.03 3.64
CA PRO A 190 -2.24 -11.02 4.13
C PRO A 190 -1.39 -12.08 3.43
N ILE A 191 -0.23 -11.66 2.92
CA ILE A 191 0.72 -12.55 2.26
C ILE A 191 1.41 -13.39 3.34
N ILE A 192 1.21 -14.71 3.31
CA ILE A 192 1.88 -15.66 4.19
C ILE A 192 2.86 -16.48 3.34
N PRO A 193 4.17 -16.47 3.62
CA PRO A 193 5.13 -17.25 2.84
C PRO A 193 4.84 -18.75 2.95
N ARG A 194 4.85 -19.45 1.81
CA ARG A 194 4.67 -20.91 1.72
C ARG A 194 3.37 -21.42 2.36
N SER A 195 2.30 -20.62 2.25
CA SER A 195 1.01 -20.90 2.87
C SER A 195 0.03 -21.63 1.97
N THR A 196 -0.93 -22.29 2.59
CA THR A 196 -2.15 -22.77 1.93
C THR A 196 -3.24 -21.67 1.96
N PRO A 197 -4.31 -21.77 1.14
CA PRO A 197 -5.46 -20.88 1.25
C PRO A 197 -6.07 -20.83 2.66
N ALA A 198 -6.03 -21.95 3.40
CA ALA A 198 -6.53 -22.01 4.77
C ALA A 198 -5.68 -21.16 5.73
N ASP A 199 -4.37 -21.16 5.55
CA ASP A 199 -3.45 -20.34 6.35
C ASP A 199 -3.66 -18.84 6.09
N GLU A 200 -3.86 -18.43 4.83
CA GLU A 200 -4.20 -17.04 4.47
C GLU A 200 -5.51 -16.60 5.13
N LEU A 201 -6.56 -17.43 5.02
CA LEU A 201 -7.84 -17.18 5.68
C LEU A 201 -7.71 -17.12 7.21
N HIS A 202 -6.89 -17.98 7.81
CA HIS A 202 -6.64 -17.95 9.24
C HIS A 202 -5.86 -16.69 9.67
N ALA A 203 -5.00 -16.16 8.81
CA ALA A 203 -4.27 -14.91 9.04
C ALA A 203 -5.12 -13.65 8.87
N CYS A 204 -6.22 -13.71 8.11
CA CYS A 204 -7.14 -12.58 7.91
C CYS A 204 -7.74 -12.02 9.19
N LEU A 205 -8.03 -10.71 9.19
CA LEU A 205 -8.69 -10.01 10.30
C LEU A 205 -10.04 -10.64 10.68
N LYS A 206 -10.79 -11.18 9.71
CA LYS A 206 -12.05 -11.90 9.94
C LYS A 206 -11.92 -13.09 10.89
N SER A 207 -10.75 -13.72 10.91
CA SER A 207 -10.42 -14.85 11.77
C SER A 207 -9.89 -14.43 13.15
N SER A 208 -9.94 -13.14 13.49
CA SER A 208 -9.61 -12.65 14.83
C SER A 208 -10.79 -12.80 15.78
N VAL A 209 -10.50 -13.10 17.05
CA VAL A 209 -11.48 -13.08 18.14
C VAL A 209 -12.12 -11.70 18.37
N LEU A 210 -11.48 -10.64 17.87
CA LEU A 210 -11.99 -9.27 17.95
C LEU A 210 -13.07 -8.99 16.90
N TRP A 211 -13.08 -9.74 15.79
CA TRP A 211 -13.97 -9.49 14.66
C TRP A 211 -15.45 -9.64 15.00
N ARG A 212 -15.81 -10.48 15.98
CA ARG A 212 -17.20 -10.63 16.46
C ARG A 212 -17.78 -9.37 17.11
N HIS A 213 -16.94 -8.43 17.53
CA HIS A 213 -17.37 -7.15 18.12
C HIS A 213 -17.54 -6.04 17.07
N LEU A 214 -17.34 -6.37 15.80
CA LEU A 214 -17.30 -5.43 14.71
C LEU A 214 -18.68 -4.89 14.33
N GLN A 215 -18.76 -3.57 14.16
CA GLN A 215 -19.89 -2.90 13.51
C GLN A 215 -19.53 -2.57 12.06
N LYS A 216 -20.21 -3.23 11.11
CA LYS A 216 -19.97 -3.04 9.67
C LYS A 216 -20.77 -1.86 9.12
N LEU A 217 -20.10 -0.99 8.37
CA LEU A 217 -20.66 0.09 7.55
C LEU A 217 -20.26 -0.17 6.11
N THR A 218 -21.19 -0.06 5.16
CA THR A 218 -20.92 -0.39 3.74
C THR A 218 -21.11 0.83 2.86
N LEU A 219 -20.11 1.17 2.05
CA LEU A 219 -20.22 2.17 0.99
C LEU A 219 -20.49 1.45 -0.33
N LYS A 220 -21.60 1.77 -1.00
CA LYS A 220 -22.02 1.08 -2.23
C LYS A 220 -21.88 1.97 -3.45
N THR A 221 -22.05 3.28 -3.28
CA THR A 221 -22.09 4.21 -4.40
C THR A 221 -20.69 4.46 -4.94
N ASN A 222 -20.44 4.05 -6.19
CA ASN A 222 -19.21 4.37 -6.89
C ASN A 222 -19.22 5.85 -7.32
N MET A 223 -18.41 6.66 -6.66
CA MET A 223 -18.36 8.10 -6.88
C MET A 223 -17.80 8.46 -8.25
N ARG A 224 -16.93 7.63 -8.84
CA ARG A 224 -16.37 7.88 -10.19
C ARG A 224 -17.48 7.85 -11.24
N VAL A 225 -18.36 6.85 -11.16
CA VAL A 225 -19.52 6.70 -12.05
C VAL A 225 -20.53 7.82 -11.82
N GLN A 226 -20.84 8.12 -10.56
CA GLN A 226 -21.83 9.13 -10.20
C GLN A 226 -21.43 10.54 -10.67
N LEU A 227 -20.14 10.89 -10.53
CA LEU A 227 -19.63 12.21 -10.91
C LEU A 227 -19.47 12.37 -12.43
N GLN A 228 -19.04 11.32 -13.13
CA GLN A 228 -18.76 11.39 -14.58
C GLN A 228 -19.98 11.08 -15.47
N ARG A 229 -21.05 10.50 -14.92
CA ARG A 229 -22.26 10.06 -15.65
C ARG A 229 -21.95 9.17 -16.87
N ASP A 230 -20.85 8.44 -16.83
CA ASP A 230 -20.41 7.55 -17.91
C ASP A 230 -21.05 6.16 -17.73
N ALA A 231 -21.96 5.79 -18.64
CA ALA A 231 -22.64 4.50 -18.64
C ALA A 231 -21.65 3.32 -18.79
N SER A 232 -20.54 3.51 -19.51
CA SER A 232 -19.51 2.50 -19.69
C SER A 232 -18.75 2.24 -18.38
N ALA A 233 -18.48 3.30 -17.61
CA ALA A 233 -17.88 3.19 -16.28
C ALA A 233 -18.83 2.50 -15.28
N GLY A 234 -20.13 2.71 -15.41
CA GLY A 234 -21.15 2.01 -14.61
C GLY A 234 -21.17 0.50 -14.87
N ASN A 235 -21.15 0.09 -16.14
CA ASN A 235 -21.08 -1.33 -16.51
C ASN A 235 -19.75 -1.97 -16.08
N PHE A 236 -18.64 -1.26 -16.30
CA PHE A 236 -17.32 -1.68 -15.82
C PHE A 236 -17.29 -1.92 -14.31
N ALA A 237 -17.86 -1.00 -13.52
CA ALA A 237 -17.94 -1.16 -12.07
C ALA A 237 -18.76 -2.39 -11.67
N LYS A 238 -19.84 -2.71 -12.38
CA LYS A 238 -20.64 -3.93 -12.14
C LYS A 238 -19.83 -5.19 -12.46
N GLN A 239 -19.24 -5.28 -13.65
CA GLN A 239 -18.41 -6.42 -14.07
C GLN A 239 -17.21 -6.62 -13.13
N LEU A 240 -16.58 -5.53 -12.69
CA LEU A 240 -15.50 -5.56 -11.71
C LEU A 240 -15.96 -6.15 -10.37
N MET A 241 -17.19 -5.84 -9.93
CA MET A 241 -17.77 -6.46 -8.74
C MET A 241 -18.06 -7.95 -8.95
N ASP A 242 -18.47 -8.36 -10.15
CA ASP A 242 -18.68 -9.79 -10.46
C ASP A 242 -17.35 -10.57 -10.42
N ILE A 243 -16.26 -9.99 -10.92
CA ILE A 243 -14.89 -10.52 -10.75
C ILE A 243 -14.56 -10.64 -9.25
N GLY A 244 -14.70 -9.56 -8.48
CA GLY A 244 -14.33 -9.53 -7.07
C GLY A 244 -15.18 -10.43 -6.17
N ASN A 245 -16.43 -10.68 -6.54
CA ASN A 245 -17.32 -11.59 -5.82
C ASN A 245 -17.24 -13.05 -6.32
N GLY A 246 -16.41 -13.36 -7.33
CA GLY A 246 -16.27 -14.70 -7.89
C GLY A 246 -17.51 -15.18 -8.64
N ARG A 247 -18.23 -14.27 -9.31
CA ARG A 247 -19.47 -14.56 -10.06
C ARG A 247 -19.26 -14.74 -11.56
N MET A 248 -18.01 -14.65 -12.01
CA MET A 248 -17.65 -14.92 -13.40
C MET A 248 -17.77 -16.42 -13.67
N GLU A 249 -18.30 -16.78 -14.84
CA GLU A 249 -18.34 -18.17 -15.29
C GLU A 249 -16.93 -18.71 -15.47
N ILE A 250 -16.67 -19.89 -14.91
CA ILE A 250 -15.37 -20.57 -14.96
C ILE A 250 -15.51 -21.73 -15.94
N ASP A 251 -14.63 -21.77 -16.94
CA ASP A 251 -14.48 -22.90 -17.84
C ASP A 251 -13.86 -24.07 -17.06
N GLU A 252 -14.63 -25.15 -16.88
CA GLU A 252 -14.21 -26.30 -16.06
C GLU A 252 -12.94 -26.98 -16.58
N SER A 253 -12.70 -26.94 -17.90
CA SER A 253 -11.55 -27.59 -18.52
C SER A 253 -10.24 -26.82 -18.28
N THR A 254 -10.31 -25.48 -18.30
CA THR A 254 -9.13 -24.61 -18.17
C THR A 254 -8.97 -24.01 -16.78
N GLN A 255 -10.03 -24.06 -15.95
CA GLN A 255 -10.14 -23.35 -14.67
C GLN A 255 -9.92 -21.83 -14.82
N CYS A 256 -10.25 -21.28 -15.99
CA CYS A 256 -10.10 -19.88 -16.33
C CYS A 256 -11.45 -19.22 -16.59
N ILE A 257 -11.47 -17.90 -16.46
CA ILE A 257 -12.55 -17.05 -16.92
C ILE A 257 -12.16 -16.39 -18.24
N THR A 258 -13.15 -16.04 -19.04
CA THR A 258 -12.98 -15.15 -20.21
C THR A 258 -13.38 -13.74 -19.81
N LEU A 259 -12.51 -12.76 -20.08
CA LEU A 259 -12.86 -11.36 -19.82
C LEU A 259 -13.91 -10.88 -20.84
N PRO A 260 -14.99 -10.19 -20.40
CA PRO A 260 -15.99 -9.68 -21.33
C PRO A 260 -15.36 -8.72 -22.35
N ALA A 261 -15.82 -8.77 -23.61
CA ALA A 261 -15.25 -7.96 -24.70
C ALA A 261 -15.31 -6.44 -24.45
N ASN A 262 -16.27 -5.98 -23.66
CA ASN A 262 -16.44 -4.57 -23.30
C ASN A 262 -15.77 -4.17 -21.97
N PHE A 263 -15.07 -5.08 -21.30
CA PHE A 263 -14.46 -4.85 -19.99
C PHE A 263 -13.07 -4.20 -20.06
N CYS A 264 -12.31 -4.54 -21.10
CA CYS A 264 -10.95 -4.05 -21.32
C CYS A 264 -10.55 -4.14 -22.80
N LYS A 265 -9.41 -3.56 -23.15
CA LYS A 265 -8.80 -3.72 -24.47
C LYS A 265 -7.77 -4.84 -24.43
N ILE A 266 -8.08 -5.97 -25.06
CA ILE A 266 -7.13 -7.08 -25.20
C ILE A 266 -6.02 -6.67 -26.19
N THR A 267 -4.79 -7.00 -25.86
CA THR A 267 -3.61 -6.82 -26.72
C THR A 267 -3.06 -8.19 -27.12
N GLU A 268 -2.49 -8.30 -28.31
CA GLU A 268 -1.99 -9.54 -28.89
C GLU A 268 -0.61 -9.94 -28.36
N SER A 269 0.17 -8.98 -27.84
CA SER A 269 1.51 -9.21 -27.31
C SER A 269 1.85 -8.26 -26.16
N ILE A 270 2.91 -8.60 -25.41
CA ILE A 270 3.49 -7.72 -24.39
C ILE A 270 4.02 -6.42 -25.02
N ASP A 271 4.57 -6.48 -26.23
CA ASP A 271 5.07 -5.29 -26.93
C ASP A 271 3.93 -4.34 -27.30
N GLU A 272 2.81 -4.86 -27.79
CA GLU A 272 1.62 -4.05 -28.02
C GLU A 272 1.10 -3.44 -26.71
N LEU A 273 1.05 -4.24 -25.62
CA LEU A 273 0.68 -3.74 -24.29
C LEU A 273 1.56 -2.56 -23.86
N VAL A 274 2.88 -2.69 -24.01
CA VAL A 274 3.84 -1.62 -23.72
C VAL A 274 3.56 -0.38 -24.55
N GLN A 275 3.34 -0.52 -25.87
CA GLN A 275 3.08 0.60 -26.76
C GLN A 275 1.75 1.31 -26.45
N LYS A 276 0.70 0.59 -26.06
CA LYS A 276 -0.59 1.18 -25.69
C LYS A 276 -0.52 1.94 -24.36
N VAL A 277 0.23 1.43 -23.39
CA VAL A 277 0.34 2.06 -22.06
C VAL A 277 1.33 3.21 -22.07
N PHE A 278 2.48 3.04 -22.75
CA PHE A 278 3.57 4.01 -22.84
C PHE A 278 3.84 4.43 -24.30
N PRO A 279 2.87 5.04 -25.00
CA PRO A 279 3.08 5.48 -26.38
C PRO A 279 4.19 6.53 -26.46
N ASN A 280 5.05 6.41 -27.46
CA ASN A 280 6.13 7.37 -27.73
C ASN A 280 7.01 7.60 -26.48
N ILE A 281 7.43 6.53 -25.80
CA ILE A 281 8.21 6.62 -24.56
C ILE A 281 9.51 7.41 -24.74
N ALA A 282 10.15 7.29 -25.91
CA ALA A 282 11.38 8.01 -26.24
C ALA A 282 11.22 9.55 -26.20
N GLN A 283 10.00 10.04 -26.44
CA GLN A 283 9.65 11.46 -26.38
C GLN A 283 9.06 11.84 -25.00
N ASN A 284 8.34 10.92 -24.36
CA ASN A 284 7.57 11.20 -23.13
C ASN A 284 8.30 10.88 -21.82
N TYR A 285 9.47 10.24 -21.83
CA TYR A 285 10.16 9.80 -20.61
C TYR A 285 10.55 10.93 -19.64
N LYS A 286 10.51 12.21 -20.04
CA LYS A 286 10.72 13.35 -19.14
C LYS A 286 9.41 13.98 -18.62
N ASN A 287 8.26 13.54 -19.11
CA ASN A 287 6.96 14.09 -18.73
C ASN A 287 6.48 13.45 -17.41
N HIS A 288 6.78 14.10 -16.30
CA HIS A 288 6.43 13.61 -14.95
C HIS A 288 4.92 13.41 -14.75
N GLN A 289 4.09 14.31 -15.29
CA GLN A 289 2.63 14.18 -15.20
C GLN A 289 2.17 12.91 -15.92
N TRP A 290 2.67 12.70 -17.13
CA TRP A 290 2.34 11.55 -17.97
C TRP A 290 2.81 10.22 -17.38
N LEU A 291 4.00 10.17 -16.79
CA LEU A 291 4.55 8.98 -16.12
C LEU A 291 3.80 8.65 -14.82
N SER A 292 3.37 9.67 -14.06
CA SER A 292 2.76 9.48 -12.75
C SER A 292 1.41 8.76 -12.81
N THR A 293 0.72 8.80 -13.94
CA THR A 293 -0.66 8.29 -14.07
C THR A 293 -0.76 6.94 -14.76
N ARG A 294 0.38 6.30 -15.07
CA ARG A 294 0.45 5.07 -15.87
C ARG A 294 1.35 4.03 -15.23
N ALA A 295 1.00 2.75 -15.37
CA ALA A 295 1.87 1.62 -15.06
C ALA A 295 1.40 0.35 -15.76
N ILE A 296 2.31 -0.62 -15.92
CA ILE A 296 1.97 -2.00 -16.25
C ILE A 296 2.01 -2.84 -14.98
N LEU A 297 1.03 -3.70 -14.79
CA LEU A 297 0.96 -4.63 -13.68
C LEU A 297 1.24 -6.03 -14.16
N ALA A 298 1.99 -6.79 -13.37
CA ALA A 298 2.19 -8.20 -13.62
C ALA A 298 2.07 -9.01 -12.33
N VAL A 299 1.88 -10.31 -12.48
CA VAL A 299 1.68 -11.23 -11.37
C VAL A 299 3.01 -11.53 -10.65
N LYS A 300 4.10 -11.76 -11.39
CA LYS A 300 5.40 -12.15 -10.84
C LYS A 300 6.44 -11.03 -10.96
N ASN A 301 7.40 -10.99 -10.03
CA ASN A 301 8.52 -10.03 -10.07
C ASN A 301 9.40 -10.19 -11.32
N ILE A 302 9.55 -11.42 -11.84
CA ILE A 302 10.35 -11.67 -13.04
C ILE A 302 9.77 -10.94 -14.26
N ASP A 303 8.46 -11.05 -14.49
CA ASP A 303 7.75 -10.35 -15.56
C ASP A 303 7.88 -8.82 -15.41
N VAL A 304 7.74 -8.33 -14.17
CA VAL A 304 7.94 -6.91 -13.85
C VAL A 304 9.34 -6.44 -14.23
N ASN A 305 10.37 -7.22 -13.88
CA ASN A 305 11.75 -6.88 -14.20
C ASN A 305 11.95 -6.86 -15.73
N THR A 306 11.50 -7.89 -16.45
CA THR A 306 11.60 -7.98 -17.91
C THR A 306 10.94 -6.79 -18.60
N ILE A 307 9.69 -6.47 -18.26
CA ILE A 307 8.96 -5.34 -18.86
C ILE A 307 9.67 -4.02 -18.57
N ASN A 308 10.12 -3.80 -17.32
CA ASN A 308 10.85 -2.59 -16.95
C ASN A 308 12.14 -2.42 -17.77
N PHE A 309 12.90 -3.51 -17.97
CA PHE A 309 14.10 -3.46 -18.78
C PHE A 309 13.77 -3.18 -20.25
N THR A 310 12.79 -3.86 -20.85
CA THR A 310 12.36 -3.61 -22.23
C THR A 310 12.01 -2.14 -22.46
N ILE A 311 11.22 -1.54 -21.56
CA ILE A 311 10.85 -0.12 -21.67
C ILE A 311 12.07 0.80 -21.51
N GLN A 312 12.96 0.52 -20.54
CA GLN A 312 14.16 1.32 -20.33
C GLN A 312 15.12 1.30 -21.54
N HIS A 313 15.20 0.19 -22.28
CA HIS A 313 16.05 0.10 -23.48
C HIS A 313 15.61 1.10 -24.55
N GLY A 314 14.31 1.33 -24.72
CA GLY A 314 13.75 2.29 -25.67
C GLY A 314 13.95 3.77 -25.31
N ILE A 315 14.59 4.11 -24.19
CA ILE A 315 14.78 5.50 -23.74
C ILE A 315 16.11 6.07 -24.25
N PRO A 316 16.10 7.22 -24.94
CA PRO A 316 17.30 7.89 -25.46
C PRO A 316 17.98 8.72 -24.36
N SER A 317 18.54 8.04 -23.36
CA SER A 317 19.32 8.63 -22.28
C SER A 317 20.48 7.70 -21.91
N GLU A 318 21.60 8.29 -21.51
CA GLU A 318 22.77 7.54 -21.08
C GLU A 318 22.47 6.63 -19.88
N THR A 319 23.08 5.45 -19.92
CA THR A 319 22.87 4.41 -18.91
C THR A 319 23.94 4.55 -17.83
N THR A 320 23.52 4.59 -16.57
CA THR A 320 24.43 4.52 -15.41
C THR A 320 24.16 3.24 -14.63
N THR A 321 25.23 2.56 -14.22
CA THR A 321 25.15 1.28 -13.50
C THR A 321 25.78 1.41 -12.11
N TYR A 322 25.06 0.96 -11.10
CA TYR A 322 25.53 0.93 -9.70
C TYR A 322 25.58 -0.51 -9.21
N LYS A 323 26.77 -0.99 -8.83
CA LYS A 323 26.95 -2.31 -8.20
C LYS A 323 26.83 -2.22 -6.69
N SER A 324 26.04 -3.09 -6.06
CA SER A 324 25.91 -3.12 -4.61
C SER A 324 27.18 -3.60 -3.92
N ILE A 325 27.28 -3.34 -2.62
CA ILE A 325 28.28 -3.94 -1.74
C ILE A 325 27.53 -4.92 -0.85
N ASP A 326 27.84 -6.21 -0.97
CA ASP A 326 27.19 -7.29 -0.23
C ASP A 326 28.17 -7.86 0.80
N THR A 327 27.74 -7.98 2.04
CA THR A 327 28.58 -8.42 3.17
C THR A 327 27.80 -9.38 4.05
N VAL A 328 28.37 -10.54 4.37
CA VAL A 328 27.81 -11.47 5.37
C VAL A 328 27.98 -10.86 6.76
N GLU A 329 26.94 -10.88 7.59
CA GLU A 329 27.04 -10.31 8.95
C GLU A 329 27.82 -11.25 9.90
N ASN A 330 27.69 -12.56 9.72
CA ASN A 330 28.46 -13.57 10.46
C ASN A 330 29.77 -13.93 9.74
N GLN A 331 30.92 -13.61 10.37
CA GLN A 331 32.24 -13.89 9.78
C GLN A 331 32.53 -15.39 9.61
N ASP A 332 31.96 -16.24 10.46
CA ASP A 332 32.14 -17.69 10.39
C ASP A 332 31.42 -18.31 9.16
N GLU A 333 30.47 -17.59 8.57
CA GLU A 333 29.69 -18.03 7.42
C GLU A 333 30.23 -17.49 6.08
N VAL A 334 31.26 -16.63 6.10
CA VAL A 334 31.82 -16.00 4.89
C VAL A 334 32.35 -17.05 3.89
N VAL A 335 32.89 -18.16 4.39
CA VAL A 335 33.38 -19.27 3.56
C VAL A 335 32.22 -20.02 2.89
N ASN A 336 31.06 -20.08 3.54
CA ASN A 336 29.89 -20.80 3.05
C ASN A 336 29.08 -19.97 2.03
N TYR A 337 29.17 -18.63 2.11
CA TYR A 337 28.43 -17.72 1.24
C TYR A 337 29.37 -16.68 0.58
N PRO A 338 30.07 -17.07 -0.50
CA PRO A 338 30.95 -16.15 -1.20
C PRO A 338 30.17 -14.96 -1.79
N THR A 339 30.84 -13.81 -1.92
CA THR A 339 30.21 -12.55 -2.36
C THR A 339 29.56 -12.67 -3.75
N GLU A 340 30.13 -13.47 -4.64
CA GLU A 340 29.58 -13.76 -5.97
C GLU A 340 28.19 -14.42 -5.88
N SER A 341 28.01 -15.34 -4.94
CA SER A 341 26.71 -15.96 -4.67
C SER A 341 25.71 -14.92 -4.16
N LEU A 342 26.11 -14.06 -3.23
CA LEU A 342 25.25 -12.97 -2.73
C LEU A 342 24.82 -12.02 -3.85
N ASN A 343 25.77 -11.64 -4.71
CA ASN A 343 25.55 -10.75 -5.84
C ASN A 343 24.55 -11.31 -6.86
N SER A 344 24.41 -12.63 -6.94
CA SER A 344 23.44 -13.29 -7.83
C SER A 344 21.99 -13.27 -7.30
N LEU A 345 21.79 -12.96 -6.01
CA LEU A 345 20.47 -13.00 -5.39
C LEU A 345 19.62 -11.77 -5.77
N ASP A 346 18.48 -12.01 -6.43
CA ASP A 346 17.42 -11.01 -6.66
C ASP A 346 16.23 -11.23 -5.71
N LEU A 347 16.37 -10.75 -4.47
CA LEU A 347 15.38 -10.98 -3.42
C LEU A 347 14.22 -9.97 -3.47
N PRO A 348 12.97 -10.40 -3.20
CA PRO A 348 11.83 -9.49 -3.04
C PRO A 348 12.11 -8.42 -1.99
N GLY A 349 11.75 -7.17 -2.30
CA GLY A 349 11.93 -6.05 -1.37
C GLY A 349 13.39 -5.59 -1.18
N MET A 350 14.35 -6.21 -1.85
CA MET A 350 15.74 -5.75 -1.94
C MET A 350 15.99 -5.11 -3.32
N PRO A 351 16.93 -4.16 -3.47
CA PRO A 351 17.38 -3.74 -4.78
C PRO A 351 18.28 -4.80 -5.42
N PRO A 352 18.36 -4.83 -6.76
CA PRO A 352 19.29 -5.72 -7.46
C PRO A 352 20.74 -5.36 -7.15
N HIS A 353 21.64 -6.34 -7.25
CA HIS A 353 23.09 -6.10 -7.15
C HIS A 353 23.52 -5.11 -8.22
N VAL A 354 23.17 -5.37 -9.48
CA VAL A 354 23.40 -4.47 -10.61
C VAL A 354 22.15 -3.62 -10.83
N LEU A 355 22.21 -2.36 -10.37
CA LEU A 355 21.13 -1.39 -10.58
C LEU A 355 21.46 -0.48 -11.76
N THR A 356 20.72 -0.65 -12.86
CA THR A 356 20.91 0.09 -14.10
C THR A 356 19.80 1.12 -14.29
N LEU A 357 20.16 2.41 -14.36
CA LEU A 357 19.23 3.54 -14.44
C LEU A 357 19.58 4.48 -15.60
N LYS A 358 18.58 5.26 -16.04
CA LYS A 358 18.72 6.37 -17.00
C LYS A 358 18.03 7.62 -16.45
N ILE A 359 18.36 8.81 -16.95
CA ILE A 359 17.64 10.03 -16.54
C ILE A 359 16.18 9.95 -17.06
N GLY A 360 15.23 10.37 -16.24
CA GLY A 360 13.80 10.42 -16.50
C GLY A 360 13.04 9.11 -16.23
N VAL A 361 13.73 8.01 -15.92
CA VAL A 361 13.02 6.75 -15.64
C VAL A 361 12.26 6.82 -14.31
N PRO A 362 11.02 6.29 -14.25
CA PRO A 362 10.32 6.11 -13.01
C PRO A 362 10.96 4.96 -12.22
N ILE A 363 11.17 5.21 -10.94
CA ILE A 363 11.63 4.24 -9.94
C ILE A 363 10.66 4.20 -8.76
N ILE A 364 10.71 3.13 -7.97
CA ILE A 364 9.91 2.95 -6.76
C ILE A 364 10.81 2.71 -5.56
N LEU A 365 10.52 3.41 -4.47
CA LEU A 365 11.26 3.28 -3.21
C LEU A 365 10.90 1.97 -2.49
N LEU A 366 11.89 1.28 -1.93
CA LEU A 366 11.73 -0.03 -1.27
C LEU A 366 11.77 0.03 0.26
N ARG A 367 12.12 1.19 0.83
CA ARG A 367 12.26 1.40 2.27
C ARG A 367 11.68 2.75 2.69
N ASN A 368 11.29 2.83 3.95
CA ASN A 368 10.91 4.10 4.56
C ASN A 368 12.18 4.87 4.90
N ILE A 369 12.37 6.03 4.27
CA ILE A 369 13.52 6.91 4.54
C ILE A 369 13.06 8.07 5.45
N ASN A 370 11.97 8.73 5.06
CA ASN A 370 11.44 9.89 5.77
C ASN A 370 9.92 9.92 5.60
N SER A 371 9.20 9.04 6.31
CA SER A 371 7.74 8.97 6.25
C SER A 371 7.09 10.22 6.87
N PRO A 372 5.99 10.76 6.28
CA PRO A 372 5.23 10.22 5.15
C PRO A 372 5.77 10.62 3.75
N ARG A 373 6.80 11.46 3.68
CA ARG A 373 7.33 12.01 2.42
C ARG A 373 7.95 10.96 1.50
N LEU A 374 8.83 10.12 2.06
CA LEU A 374 9.53 9.03 1.36
C LEU A 374 9.31 7.71 2.09
N CYS A 375 8.36 6.92 1.60
CA CYS A 375 8.00 5.62 2.12
C CYS A 375 8.14 4.51 1.07
N ASN A 376 8.16 3.26 1.52
CA ASN A 376 8.10 2.11 0.62
C ASN A 376 6.86 2.22 -0.28
N GLY A 377 7.09 2.17 -1.59
CA GLY A 377 6.07 2.30 -2.62
C GLY A 377 5.98 3.68 -3.28
N THR A 378 6.65 4.72 -2.76
CA THR A 378 6.67 6.05 -3.40
C THR A 378 7.31 5.94 -4.80
N ARG A 379 6.58 6.41 -5.84
CA ARG A 379 7.10 6.52 -7.21
C ARG A 379 7.84 7.84 -7.40
N LEU A 380 9.01 7.77 -8.01
CA LEU A 380 9.95 8.88 -8.20
C LEU A 380 10.45 8.87 -9.64
N SER A 381 10.92 9.98 -10.17
CA SER A 381 11.57 10.09 -11.48
C SER A 381 13.05 10.45 -11.29
N VAL A 382 13.95 9.74 -11.97
CA VAL A 382 15.39 10.03 -11.90
C VAL A 382 15.68 11.37 -12.56
N LYS A 383 16.22 12.33 -11.80
CA LYS A 383 16.58 13.65 -12.30
C LYS A 383 18.08 13.77 -12.56
N LYS A 384 18.90 13.31 -11.62
CA LYS A 384 20.36 13.33 -11.73
C LYS A 384 20.98 12.11 -11.04
N MET A 385 22.05 11.59 -11.64
CA MET A 385 22.76 10.41 -11.19
C MET A 385 24.19 10.81 -10.79
N MET A 386 24.57 10.54 -9.53
CA MET A 386 25.90 10.78 -8.98
C MET A 386 26.37 9.52 -8.24
N ASN A 387 27.67 9.41 -7.94
CA ASN A 387 28.27 8.18 -7.42
C ASN A 387 27.60 7.60 -6.16
N ASN A 388 27.22 8.46 -5.20
CA ASN A 388 26.71 8.04 -3.89
C ASN A 388 25.28 8.53 -3.59
N VAL A 389 24.72 9.36 -4.48
CA VAL A 389 23.41 9.99 -4.30
C VAL A 389 22.73 10.08 -5.67
N ILE A 390 21.43 9.80 -5.71
CA ILE A 390 20.60 10.11 -6.87
C ILE A 390 19.61 11.21 -6.50
N GLU A 391 19.50 12.21 -7.36
CA GLU A 391 18.47 13.26 -7.25
C GLU A 391 17.24 12.79 -8.03
N VAL A 392 16.08 12.86 -7.39
CA VAL A 392 14.83 12.34 -7.93
C VAL A 392 13.66 13.25 -7.61
N THR A 393 12.67 13.28 -8.49
CA THR A 393 11.44 14.06 -8.30
C THR A 393 10.28 13.15 -7.89
N ILE A 394 9.49 13.53 -6.88
CA ILE A 394 8.33 12.74 -6.43
C ILE A 394 7.20 12.82 -7.47
N LEU A 395 6.70 11.67 -7.94
CA LEU A 395 5.70 11.61 -9.01
C LEU A 395 4.25 11.64 -8.51
N THR A 396 3.98 11.18 -7.29
CA THR A 396 2.63 10.91 -6.78
C THR A 396 2.48 11.32 -5.32
N GLY A 397 1.24 11.63 -4.89
CA GLY A 397 0.91 11.94 -3.49
C GLY A 397 1.03 13.43 -3.14
N LYS A 398 0.93 13.75 -1.85
CA LYS A 398 0.93 15.12 -1.30
C LYS A 398 2.19 15.92 -1.67
N PHE A 399 3.33 15.25 -1.78
CA PHE A 399 4.65 15.84 -2.01
C PHE A 399 5.06 15.83 -3.49
N LYS A 400 4.11 15.67 -4.41
CA LYS A 400 4.37 15.58 -5.85
C LYS A 400 5.09 16.83 -6.36
N GLY A 401 6.11 16.62 -7.20
CA GLY A 401 6.92 17.66 -7.83
C GLY A 401 8.12 18.11 -7.00
N GLU A 402 8.23 17.68 -5.74
CA GLU A 402 9.39 17.98 -4.92
C GLU A 402 10.60 17.12 -5.31
N ASP A 403 11.78 17.74 -5.31
CA ASP A 403 13.05 17.06 -5.50
C ASP A 403 13.64 16.59 -4.18
N VAL A 404 14.17 15.37 -4.18
CA VAL A 404 14.80 14.74 -3.02
C VAL A 404 16.08 14.01 -3.42
N LEU A 405 16.95 13.83 -2.44
CA LEU A 405 18.20 13.08 -2.59
C LEU A 405 18.05 11.70 -1.94
N LEU A 406 18.36 10.64 -2.70
CA LEU A 406 18.38 9.28 -2.18
C LEU A 406 19.83 8.82 -2.04
N PRO A 407 20.28 8.49 -0.80
CA PRO A 407 21.57 7.87 -0.59
C PRO A 407 21.49 6.35 -0.79
N ARG A 408 22.66 5.73 -0.90
CA ARG A 408 22.80 4.27 -0.71
C ARG A 408 22.59 3.95 0.76
N ILE A 409 21.81 2.91 1.05
CA ILE A 409 21.58 2.44 2.42
C ILE A 409 21.85 0.95 2.53
N PRO A 410 22.30 0.47 3.69
CA PRO A 410 22.34 -0.96 3.94
C PRO A 410 20.95 -1.52 4.17
N MET A 411 20.70 -2.70 3.60
CA MET A 411 19.47 -3.45 3.80
C MET A 411 19.80 -4.90 4.11
N ILE A 412 19.07 -5.47 5.06
CA ILE A 412 19.13 -6.88 5.43
C ILE A 412 17.82 -7.53 4.97
N PRO A 413 17.86 -8.66 4.23
CA PRO A 413 16.66 -9.41 3.87
C PRO A 413 16.12 -10.17 5.09
N THR A 414 14.81 -10.34 5.17
CA THR A 414 14.15 -10.99 6.32
C THR A 414 13.91 -12.49 6.14
N ASP A 415 13.96 -12.98 4.90
CA ASP A 415 13.46 -14.32 4.53
C ASP A 415 14.59 -15.22 4.01
N MET A 416 15.74 -15.20 4.69
CA MET A 416 16.93 -15.99 4.33
C MET A 416 17.40 -16.84 5.52
N PRO A 417 17.98 -18.03 5.28
CA PRO A 417 18.53 -18.87 6.35
C PRO A 417 19.84 -18.33 6.94
N PHE A 418 20.39 -17.26 6.36
CA PHE A 418 21.59 -16.56 6.81
C PHE A 418 21.37 -15.05 6.70
N GLU A 419 22.15 -14.28 7.46
CA GLU A 419 22.09 -12.82 7.46
C GLU A 419 23.21 -12.21 6.62
N PHE A 420 22.83 -11.43 5.62
CA PHE A 420 23.76 -10.58 4.88
C PHE A 420 23.16 -9.20 4.65
N LYS A 421 24.03 -8.24 4.38
CA LYS A 421 23.71 -6.84 4.18
C LYS A 421 24.09 -6.42 2.78
N ARG A 422 23.13 -5.84 2.05
CA ARG A 422 23.34 -5.21 0.74
C ARG A 422 23.27 -3.70 0.88
N SER A 423 24.38 -3.01 0.61
CA SER A 423 24.44 -1.56 0.53
C SER A 423 24.18 -1.10 -0.90
N GLN A 424 23.03 -0.46 -1.13
CA GLN A 424 22.59 -0.02 -2.45
C GLN A 424 21.54 1.09 -2.34
N PHE A 425 21.27 1.81 -3.43
CA PHE A 425 20.08 2.68 -3.49
C PHE A 425 18.82 1.83 -3.28
N PRO A 426 17.90 2.21 -2.39
CA PRO A 426 16.74 1.40 -2.03
C PRO A 426 15.61 1.53 -3.06
N VAL A 427 15.90 1.30 -4.34
CA VAL A 427 15.00 1.55 -5.46
C VAL A 427 15.00 0.41 -6.48
N ARG A 428 13.91 0.31 -7.25
CA ARG A 428 13.81 -0.47 -8.50
C ARG A 428 13.10 0.35 -9.57
N LEU A 429 13.24 -0.04 -10.84
CA LEU A 429 12.45 0.53 -11.93
C LEU A 429 10.94 0.33 -11.70
N ALA A 430 10.14 1.27 -12.20
CA ALA A 430 8.72 1.36 -11.90
C ALA A 430 7.84 1.83 -13.08
N PHE A 431 8.18 1.41 -14.29
CA PHE A 431 7.23 1.38 -15.41
C PHE A 431 6.21 0.26 -15.19
N ALA A 432 6.71 -0.90 -14.74
CA ALA A 432 5.91 -2.02 -14.29
C ALA A 432 6.08 -2.27 -12.78
N MET A 433 5.06 -2.83 -12.15
CA MET A 433 5.10 -3.30 -10.75
C MET A 433 4.18 -4.50 -10.54
N THR A 434 4.37 -5.25 -9.47
CA THR A 434 3.47 -6.38 -9.17
C THR A 434 2.07 -5.88 -8.80
N ILE A 435 1.03 -6.64 -9.11
CA ILE A 435 -0.35 -6.35 -8.72
C ILE A 435 -0.47 -6.05 -7.21
N ASN A 436 0.18 -6.85 -6.36
CA ASN A 436 0.15 -6.65 -4.90
C ASN A 436 0.71 -5.28 -4.47
N LYS A 437 1.73 -4.75 -5.16
CA LYS A 437 2.26 -3.41 -4.89
C LYS A 437 1.38 -2.28 -5.43
N ALA A 438 0.55 -2.56 -6.42
CA ALA A 438 -0.40 -1.59 -6.97
C ALA A 438 -1.66 -1.42 -6.11
N GLN A 439 -1.87 -2.29 -5.11
CA GLN A 439 -3.01 -2.17 -4.20
C GLN A 439 -3.02 -0.80 -3.47
N GLY A 440 -4.20 -0.21 -3.31
CA GLY A 440 -4.39 1.17 -2.86
C GLY A 440 -4.07 2.29 -3.89
N GLN A 441 -3.40 2.02 -5.02
CA GLN A 441 -3.12 3.05 -6.04
C GLN A 441 -4.29 3.23 -7.03
N SER A 442 -4.42 4.44 -7.59
CA SER A 442 -5.28 4.71 -8.75
C SER A 442 -4.43 5.16 -9.93
N LEU A 443 -4.70 4.62 -11.12
CA LEU A 443 -4.03 4.93 -12.37
C LEU A 443 -5.05 5.49 -13.37
N GLN A 444 -4.59 6.35 -14.28
CA GLN A 444 -5.39 6.78 -15.43
C GLN A 444 -5.26 5.81 -16.60
N VAL A 445 -4.13 5.13 -16.76
CA VAL A 445 -3.95 4.07 -17.75
C VAL A 445 -3.23 2.91 -17.10
N CYS A 446 -3.74 1.71 -17.27
CA CYS A 446 -3.16 0.51 -16.70
C CYS A 446 -3.00 -0.57 -17.78
N GLY A 447 -1.78 -1.09 -17.89
CA GLY A 447 -1.55 -2.36 -18.58
C GLY A 447 -1.59 -3.50 -17.58
N LEU A 448 -2.07 -4.66 -17.99
CA LEU A 448 -2.07 -5.87 -17.19
C LEU A 448 -1.45 -7.01 -18.02
N ASN A 449 -0.29 -7.50 -17.59
CA ASN A 449 0.33 -8.69 -18.13
C ASN A 449 -0.16 -9.92 -17.33
N LEU A 450 -0.96 -10.76 -17.98
CA LEU A 450 -1.47 -12.04 -17.48
C LEU A 450 -0.88 -13.24 -18.25
N GLU A 451 0.29 -13.08 -18.87
CA GLU A 451 1.08 -14.20 -19.39
C GLU A 451 1.21 -15.32 -18.34
N ASN A 452 1.48 -14.92 -17.10
CA ASN A 452 1.30 -15.75 -15.92
C ASN A 452 -0.08 -15.50 -15.30
N PRO A 453 -0.87 -16.55 -15.01
CA PRO A 453 -2.20 -16.37 -14.41
C PRO A 453 -2.11 -15.89 -12.96
N CYS A 454 -3.15 -15.19 -12.50
CA CYS A 454 -3.29 -14.84 -11.08
C CYS A 454 -3.31 -16.11 -10.21
N PHE A 455 -2.64 -16.06 -9.05
CA PHE A 455 -2.46 -17.22 -8.17
C PHE A 455 -3.02 -17.02 -6.75
N SER A 456 -3.49 -15.81 -6.43
CA SER A 456 -3.93 -15.42 -5.08
C SER A 456 -5.33 -14.82 -5.10
N HIS A 457 -6.02 -14.92 -3.95
CA HIS A 457 -7.30 -14.27 -3.70
C HIS A 457 -7.29 -12.80 -4.13
N GLY A 458 -8.29 -12.39 -4.91
CA GLY A 458 -8.56 -10.98 -5.20
C GLY A 458 -7.52 -10.29 -6.08
N GLN A 459 -6.49 -11.01 -6.56
CA GLN A 459 -5.39 -10.43 -7.32
C GLN A 459 -5.89 -9.82 -8.65
N LEU A 460 -6.73 -10.54 -9.39
CA LEU A 460 -7.34 -10.02 -10.62
C LEU A 460 -8.23 -8.79 -10.34
N TYR A 461 -9.03 -8.85 -9.27
CA TYR A 461 -9.86 -7.71 -8.84
C TYR A 461 -9.02 -6.46 -8.52
N VAL A 462 -7.91 -6.62 -7.79
CA VAL A 462 -6.98 -5.52 -7.50
C VAL A 462 -6.41 -4.94 -8.80
N ALA A 463 -5.97 -5.79 -9.72
CA ALA A 463 -5.41 -5.34 -10.98
C ALA A 463 -6.40 -4.50 -11.81
N CYS A 464 -7.61 -5.03 -12.04
CA CYS A 464 -8.61 -4.35 -12.86
C CYS A 464 -9.19 -3.10 -12.20
N SER A 465 -9.24 -3.05 -10.86
CA SER A 465 -9.77 -1.89 -10.12
C SER A 465 -8.86 -0.65 -10.11
N ARG A 466 -7.65 -0.73 -10.69
CA ARG A 466 -6.71 0.41 -10.72
C ARG A 466 -7.20 1.56 -11.61
N VAL A 467 -8.05 1.29 -12.60
CA VAL A 467 -8.63 2.32 -13.48
C VAL A 467 -10.14 2.49 -13.24
N GLY A 468 -10.72 3.54 -13.82
CA GLY A 468 -12.14 3.88 -13.65
C GLY A 468 -13.06 3.39 -14.77
N LYS A 469 -12.52 3.04 -15.93
CA LYS A 469 -13.29 2.73 -17.14
C LYS A 469 -12.56 1.72 -18.05
N PRO A 470 -13.29 1.01 -18.93
CA PRO A 470 -12.71 -0.02 -19.81
C PRO A 470 -11.65 0.50 -20.77
N SER A 471 -11.81 1.73 -21.26
CA SER A 471 -10.93 2.31 -22.30
C SER A 471 -9.51 2.60 -21.82
N ASP A 472 -9.30 2.59 -20.51
CA ASP A 472 -8.04 2.84 -19.82
C ASP A 472 -7.34 1.54 -19.35
N LEU A 473 -8.00 0.38 -19.51
CA LEU A 473 -7.47 -0.93 -19.13
C LEU A 473 -7.04 -1.70 -20.39
N PHE A 474 -5.74 -1.95 -20.51
CA PHE A 474 -5.16 -2.81 -21.54
C PHE A 474 -4.71 -4.11 -20.92
N VAL A 475 -5.02 -5.25 -21.54
CA VAL A 475 -4.72 -6.57 -20.97
C VAL A 475 -4.08 -7.45 -22.02
N TYR A 476 -2.89 -7.95 -21.72
CA TYR A 476 -2.32 -9.10 -22.40
C TYR A 476 -2.68 -10.35 -21.59
N ALA A 477 -3.44 -11.26 -22.19
CA ALA A 477 -3.80 -12.54 -21.60
C ALA A 477 -3.79 -13.59 -22.73
N PRO A 478 -2.99 -14.67 -22.62
CA PRO A 478 -3.01 -15.77 -23.58
C PRO A 478 -4.46 -16.27 -23.78
N ASP A 479 -4.88 -16.37 -25.04
CA ASP A 479 -6.23 -16.78 -25.46
C ASP A 479 -7.38 -15.93 -24.89
N GLY A 480 -7.11 -14.74 -24.35
CA GLY A 480 -8.10 -13.90 -23.67
C GLY A 480 -8.61 -14.49 -22.35
N LYS A 481 -7.93 -15.51 -21.80
CA LYS A 481 -8.33 -16.26 -20.61
C LYS A 481 -7.39 -16.00 -19.43
N THR A 482 -7.92 -16.04 -18.22
CA THR A 482 -7.11 -15.92 -16.99
C THR A 482 -7.78 -16.56 -15.79
N ARG A 483 -7.03 -16.81 -14.71
CA ARG A 483 -7.58 -17.33 -13.46
C ARG A 483 -8.16 -16.20 -12.60
N ASN A 484 -9.36 -16.41 -12.08
CA ASN A 484 -9.97 -15.54 -11.06
C ASN A 484 -10.11 -16.31 -9.75
N ILE A 485 -9.23 -16.06 -8.79
CA ILE A 485 -9.22 -16.75 -7.51
C ILE A 485 -9.95 -15.89 -6.48
N VAL A 486 -11.05 -16.42 -5.95
CA VAL A 486 -11.87 -15.80 -4.91
C VAL A 486 -12.17 -16.84 -3.84
N TYR A 487 -12.02 -16.45 -2.59
CA TYR A 487 -12.27 -17.29 -1.42
C TYR A 487 -13.59 -16.83 -0.81
N PRO A 488 -14.69 -17.59 -0.95
CA PRO A 488 -16.00 -17.17 -0.46
C PRO A 488 -15.98 -16.83 1.04
N THR A 489 -15.23 -17.58 1.84
CA THR A 489 -15.04 -17.35 3.28
C THR A 489 -14.39 -16.00 3.60
N ALA A 490 -13.58 -15.44 2.70
CA ALA A 490 -13.04 -14.09 2.89
C ALA A 490 -14.10 -13.01 2.68
N LEU A 491 -15.17 -13.28 1.93
CA LEU A 491 -16.21 -12.32 1.59
C LEU A 491 -17.36 -12.29 2.61
N GLN A 492 -17.67 -13.43 3.21
CA GLN A 492 -18.64 -13.59 4.32
C GLN A 492 -18.10 -12.95 5.59
#